data_AF-A0A562LT73-F1
#
_entry.id   AF-A0A562LT73-F1
#
_cell.length_a   1.000
_cell.length_b   1.000
_cell.length_c   1.000
_cell.angle_alpha   90.00
_cell.angle_beta   90.00
_cell.angle_gamma   90.00
#
_symmetry.space_group_name_H-M   'P 1'
#
loop_
_entity.id
_entity.type
_entity.pdbx_description
1 polymer ?
#
loop_
_entity_poly.entity_id
_entity_poly.type
_entity_poly.pdbx_seq_one_letter_code
_entity_poly.pdbx_strand_id
1 'polypeptide(L)'
;MPKTISVKFKNHFKVDVHAKDVLLFEQELNQKGLDFYVSQTAVSSSGSLMQYYLLDKDKPVIDSFLENTDIIVLSEILEYSVFGDQRKFMNLYLKLVGVFIVLMLVLKTIDALVNP
;
A
#
# COMPACT_ATOMS: atom_id res chain seq x y z
N MET A 1 18.39 16.03 -2.62
CA MET A 1 18.07 16.87 -1.44
C MET A 1 16.60 17.23 -1.60
N PRO A 2 15.72 16.76 -0.69
CA PRO A 2 15.38 17.53 0.49
C PRO A 2 15.20 16.63 1.73
N LYS A 3 16.23 16.57 2.59
CA LYS A 3 16.09 16.05 3.96
C LYS A 3 16.07 17.25 4.88
N THR A 4 14.98 18.01 4.85
CA THR A 4 14.92 19.31 5.48
C THR A 4 14.30 19.16 6.86
N ILE A 5 15.13 19.23 7.91
CA ILE A 5 14.66 19.10 9.30
C ILE A 5 13.56 20.12 9.66
N SER A 6 13.46 21.23 8.92
CA SER A 6 12.36 22.19 9.07
C SER A 6 10.98 21.59 8.91
N VAL A 7 10.82 20.48 8.16
CA VAL A 7 9.54 19.79 8.00
C VAL A 7 9.00 19.32 9.34
N LYS A 8 9.88 18.83 10.24
CA LYS A 8 9.52 18.39 11.59
C LYS A 8 8.97 19.51 12.49
N PHE A 9 9.29 20.76 12.19
CA PHE A 9 8.89 21.93 13.00
C PHE A 9 7.72 22.70 12.38
N LYS A 10 7.21 22.27 11.23
CA LYS A 10 6.02 22.83 10.57
C LYS A 10 4.82 21.90 10.80
N ASN A 11 3.64 22.29 10.33
CA ASN A 11 2.49 21.38 10.24
C ASN A 11 2.84 20.23 9.29
N HIS A 12 2.85 19.03 9.84
CA HIS A 12 3.32 17.83 9.19
C HIS A 12 2.53 16.61 9.65
N PHE A 13 2.60 15.57 8.84
CA PHE A 13 2.09 14.25 9.14
C PHE A 13 3.20 13.21 9.01
N LYS A 14 2.98 12.05 9.63
CA LYS A 14 3.95 10.94 9.62
C LYS A 14 3.49 9.79 8.71
N VAL A 15 4.47 9.20 8.06
CA VAL A 15 4.32 8.02 7.21
C VAL A 15 5.46 7.05 7.48
N ASP A 16 5.13 5.84 7.90
CA ASP A 16 6.08 4.75 8.07
C ASP A 16 6.12 3.93 6.77
N VAL A 17 7.28 3.90 6.12
CA VAL A 17 7.51 3.24 4.82
C VAL A 17 8.30 1.96 5.04
N HIS A 18 7.91 0.86 4.41
CA HIS A 18 8.70 -0.37 4.43
C HIS A 18 10.08 -0.17 3.78
N ALA A 19 11.13 -0.73 4.39
CA ALA A 19 12.52 -0.63 3.92
C ALA A 19 12.70 -1.05 2.45
N LYS A 20 11.91 -2.03 1.98
CA LYS A 20 11.91 -2.48 0.56
C LYS A 20 11.44 -1.40 -0.42
N ASP A 21 10.57 -0.48 0.03
CA ASP A 21 9.91 0.53 -0.80
C ASP A 21 10.51 1.94 -0.62
N VAL A 22 11.45 2.11 0.33
CA VAL A 22 12.11 3.39 0.66
C VAL A 22 12.72 4.05 -0.58
N LEU A 23 13.42 3.28 -1.42
CA LEU A 23 14.09 3.84 -2.59
C LEU A 23 13.08 4.44 -3.57
N LEU A 24 11.99 3.72 -3.85
CA LEU A 24 10.93 4.18 -4.75
C LEU A 24 10.20 5.38 -4.16
N PHE A 25 9.91 5.34 -2.86
CA PHE A 25 9.26 6.44 -2.14
C PHE A 25 10.10 7.72 -2.18
N GLU A 26 11.39 7.65 -1.84
CA GLU A 26 12.27 8.82 -1.93
C GLU A 26 12.42 9.32 -3.37
N GLN A 27 12.46 8.45 -4.37
CA GLN A 27 12.49 8.85 -5.78
C GLN A 27 11.25 9.65 -6.18
N GLU A 28 10.05 9.16 -5.84
CA GLU A 28 8.78 9.85 -6.11
C GLU A 28 8.71 11.23 -5.43
N LEU A 29 9.10 11.31 -4.15
CA LEU A 29 9.14 12.58 -3.42
C LEU A 29 10.10 13.58 -4.09
N ASN A 30 11.29 13.12 -4.47
CA ASN A 30 12.27 13.97 -5.16
C ASN A 30 11.78 14.42 -6.55
N GLN A 31 11.17 13.53 -7.33
CA GLN A 31 10.63 13.86 -8.66
C GLN A 31 9.52 14.92 -8.59
N LYS A 32 8.69 14.85 -7.56
CA LYS A 32 7.61 15.81 -7.32
C LYS A 32 8.08 17.08 -6.58
N GLY A 33 9.37 17.17 -6.23
CA GLY A 33 9.94 18.31 -5.52
C GLY A 33 9.40 18.50 -4.10
N LEU A 34 8.98 17.40 -3.45
CA LEU A 34 8.36 17.43 -2.13
C LEU A 34 9.43 17.43 -1.04
N ASP A 35 9.29 18.34 -0.09
CA ASP A 35 10.16 18.41 1.09
C ASP A 35 9.78 17.31 2.09
N PHE A 36 10.77 16.53 2.54
CA PHE A 36 10.56 15.51 3.56
C PHE A 36 11.68 15.49 4.59
N TYR A 37 11.44 14.83 5.72
CA TYR A 37 12.46 14.53 6.71
C TYR A 37 12.34 13.07 7.15
N VAL A 38 13.47 12.37 7.22
CA VAL A 38 13.53 10.98 7.70
C VAL A 38 14.13 10.97 9.10
N SER A 39 13.45 10.33 10.04
CA SER A 39 13.97 10.18 11.40
C SER A 39 14.93 9.00 11.49
N GLN A 40 16.21 9.26 11.76
CA GLN A 40 17.23 8.20 11.91
C GLN A 40 17.05 7.34 13.17
N THR A 41 16.26 7.81 14.14
CA THR A 41 16.01 7.12 15.41
C THR A 41 14.76 6.25 15.41
N ALA A 42 13.91 6.39 14.39
CA ALA A 42 12.65 5.65 14.29
C ALA A 42 12.80 4.47 13.34
N VAL A 43 13.62 3.49 13.73
CA VAL A 43 13.31 2.11 13.32
C VAL A 43 12.09 1.76 14.15
N SER A 44 10.91 1.72 13.52
CA SER A 44 9.69 1.27 14.18
C SER A 44 9.98 -0.06 14.89
N SER A 45 9.35 -0.32 16.04
CA SER A 45 9.50 -1.55 16.81
C SER A 45 9.24 -2.86 16.03
N SER A 46 8.72 -2.78 14.80
CA SER A 46 8.60 -3.89 13.83
C SER A 46 9.83 -4.14 12.95
N GLY A 47 10.96 -3.44 13.17
CA GLY A 47 12.27 -3.76 12.62
C GLY A 47 12.50 -3.49 11.12
N SER A 48 11.52 -2.96 10.39
CA SER A 48 11.65 -2.77 8.93
C SER A 48 10.91 -1.56 8.34
N LEU A 49 10.42 -0.63 9.17
CA LEU A 49 9.83 0.62 8.67
C LEU A 49 10.73 1.80 8.98
N MET A 50 10.81 2.74 8.03
CA MET A 50 11.42 4.06 8.21
C MET A 50 10.33 5.12 8.31
N GLN A 51 10.41 5.96 9.33
CA GLN A 51 9.45 7.04 9.55
C GLN A 51 9.85 8.31 8.82
N TYR A 52 8.93 8.78 7.98
CA TYR A 52 9.01 10.03 7.22
C TYR A 52 8.04 11.07 7.79
N TYR A 53 8.49 12.31 7.75
CA TYR A 53 7.76 13.52 8.10
C TYR A 53 7.52 14.30 6.82
N LEU A 54 6.26 14.59 6.52
CA LEU A 54 5.81 15.22 5.27
C LEU A 54 4.91 16.41 5.61
N LEU A 55 4.96 17.46 4.79
CA LEU A 55 4.17 18.67 5.06
C LEU A 55 2.69 18.44 4.74
N ASP A 56 1.78 18.91 5.61
CA ASP A 56 0.33 18.76 5.41
C ASP A 56 -0.17 19.39 4.10
N LYS A 57 0.48 20.47 3.64
CA LYS A 57 0.16 21.14 2.38
C LYS A 57 0.31 20.21 1.16
N ASP A 58 1.21 19.23 1.26
CA ASP A 58 1.57 18.30 0.18
C ASP A 58 0.76 17.01 0.25
N LYS A 59 -0.10 16.87 1.27
CA LYS A 59 -0.93 15.68 1.51
C LYS A 59 -1.76 15.26 0.29
N PRO A 60 -2.48 16.13 -0.44
CA PRO A 60 -3.26 15.70 -1.61
C PRO A 60 -2.40 15.08 -2.71
N VAL A 61 -1.17 15.60 -2.88
CA VAL A 61 -0.21 15.08 -3.85
C VAL A 61 0.29 13.71 -3.39
N ILE A 62 0.56 13.57 -2.09
CA ILE A 62 1.06 12.35 -1.48
C ILE A 62 0.01 11.23 -1.53
N ASP A 63 -1.22 11.51 -1.10
CA ASP A 63 -2.34 10.57 -1.16
C ASP A 63 -2.55 10.08 -2.60
N SER A 64 -2.54 10.99 -3.58
CA SER A 64 -2.76 10.64 -4.98
C SER A 64 -1.70 9.68 -5.55
N PHE A 65 -0.43 9.75 -5.15
CA PHE A 65 0.57 8.83 -5.69
C PHE A 65 0.60 7.52 -4.90
N LEU A 66 0.32 7.55 -3.59
CA LEU A 66 0.21 6.34 -2.77
C LEU A 66 -0.94 5.45 -3.24
N GLU A 67 -2.05 6.03 -3.70
CA GLU A 67 -3.15 5.27 -4.31
C GLU A 67 -2.77 4.63 -5.66
N ASN A 68 -1.85 5.26 -6.39
CA ASN A 68 -1.42 4.83 -7.73
C ASN A 68 -0.16 3.95 -7.72
N THR A 69 0.44 3.70 -6.56
CA THR A 69 1.67 2.91 -6.40
C THR A 69 1.46 1.74 -5.45
N ASP A 70 2.19 0.65 -5.64
CA ASP A 70 2.16 -0.54 -4.75
C ASP A 70 3.02 -0.32 -3.47
N ILE A 71 3.30 0.94 -3.09
CA ILE A 71 4.14 1.29 -1.94
C ILE A 71 3.38 0.98 -0.65
N ILE A 72 3.97 0.13 0.20
CA ILE A 72 3.35 -0.21 1.48
C ILE A 72 3.76 0.83 2.53
N VAL A 73 2.76 1.59 2.98
CA VAL A 73 2.92 2.63 3.99
C VAL A 73 1.87 2.53 5.09
N LEU A 74 2.31 2.79 6.31
CA LEU A 74 1.45 3.04 7.47
C LEU A 74 1.45 4.56 7.68
N SER A 75 0.34 5.24 7.40
CA SER A 75 0.23 6.68 7.69
C SER A 75 -0.65 6.87 8.93
N GLU A 76 -0.32 7.87 9.75
CA GLU A 76 -1.21 8.32 10.84
C GLU A 76 -2.59 8.76 10.32
N ILE A 77 -2.76 9.01 9.02
CA ILE A 77 -4.00 9.53 8.43
C ILE A 77 -4.70 8.53 7.49
N LEU A 78 -3.98 7.56 6.91
CA LEU A 78 -4.62 6.48 6.16
C LEU A 78 -5.01 5.37 7.14
N GLU A 79 -6.25 5.46 7.61
CA GLU A 79 -6.93 4.44 8.42
C GLU A 79 -6.99 3.07 7.72
N TYR A 80 -6.69 3.04 6.42
CA TYR A 80 -6.44 1.85 5.64
C TYR A 80 -4.99 1.82 5.20
N SER A 81 -4.20 0.95 5.84
CA SER A 81 -2.98 0.42 5.24
C SER A 81 -3.29 0.00 3.81
N VAL A 82 -2.62 0.61 2.84
CA VAL A 82 -2.75 0.32 1.41
C VAL A 82 -2.26 -1.11 1.17
N PHE A 83 -3.11 -2.10 1.47
CA PHE A 83 -2.85 -3.51 1.26
C PHE A 83 -3.07 -3.81 -0.23
N GLY A 84 -2.10 -3.47 -1.07
CA GLY A 84 -2.05 -3.96 -2.46
C GLY A 84 -2.18 -5.50 -2.53
N ASP A 85 -1.78 -6.20 -1.47
CA ASP A 85 -1.90 -7.65 -1.35
C ASP A 85 -3.35 -8.13 -1.17
N GLN A 86 -4.20 -7.45 -0.40
CA GLN A 86 -5.59 -7.89 -0.20
C GLN A 86 -6.39 -7.92 -1.51
N ARG A 87 -6.11 -6.97 -2.42
CA ARG A 87 -6.76 -6.92 -3.74
C ARG A 87 -6.33 -8.10 -4.63
N LYS A 88 -5.07 -8.53 -4.53
CA LYS A 88 -4.53 -9.72 -5.22
C LYS A 88 -5.17 -11.01 -4.68
N PHE A 89 -5.30 -11.13 -3.36
CA PHE A 89 -5.97 -12.29 -2.74
C PHE A 89 -7.47 -12.36 -3.06
N MET A 90 -8.17 -11.23 -3.11
CA MET A 90 -9.59 -11.17 -3.46
C MET A 90 -9.84 -11.65 -4.90
N ASN A 91 -9.01 -11.23 -5.85
CA ASN A 91 -9.12 -11.69 -7.24
C ASN A 91 -8.81 -13.19 -7.39
N LEU A 92 -7.85 -13.72 -6.62
CA LEU A 92 -7.55 -15.15 -6.60
C LEU A 92 -8.73 -15.95 -6.00
N TYR A 93 -9.32 -15.46 -4.91
CA TYR A 93 -10.50 -16.06 -4.29
C TYR A 93 -11.70 -16.12 -5.25
N LEU A 94 -12.00 -15.02 -5.94
CA LEU A 94 -13.08 -14.98 -6.95
C LEU A 94 -12.85 -15.98 -8.09
N LYS A 95 -11.62 -16.12 -8.58
CA LYS A 95 -11.28 -17.13 -9.60
C LYS A 95 -11.50 -18.55 -9.10
N LEU A 96 -11.06 -18.86 -7.88
CA LEU A 96 -11.26 -20.17 -7.25
C LEU A 96 -12.75 -20.52 -7.09
N VAL A 97 -13.55 -19.57 -6.60
CA VAL A 97 -15.01 -19.75 -6.46
C VAL A 97 -15.65 -19.99 -7.83
N GLY A 98 -15.26 -19.23 -8.85
CA GLY A 98 -15.76 -19.42 -10.22
C GLY A 98 -15.47 -20.82 -10.77
N VAL A 99 -14.25 -21.33 -10.57
CA VAL A 99 -13.87 -22.70 -10.98
C VAL A 99 -14.73 -23.75 -10.27
N PHE A 100 -14.98 -23.58 -8.97
CA PHE A 100 -15.82 -24.49 -8.20
C PHE A 100 -17.27 -24.52 -8.69
N ILE A 101 -17.85 -23.36 -9.02
CA ILE A 101 -19.21 -23.27 -9.57
C ILE A 101 -19.30 -23.99 -10.92
N VAL A 102 -18.32 -23.80 -11.81
CA VAL A 102 -18.29 -24.49 -13.10
C VAL A 102 -18.18 -26.00 -12.91
N LEU A 103 -17.31 -26.46 -11.99
CA LEU A 103 -17.15 -27.88 -11.69
C LEU A 103 -18.47 -28.49 -11.16
N MET A 104 -19.16 -27.80 -10.25
CA MET A 104 -20.47 -28.20 -9.74
C MET A 104 -21.53 -28.34 -10.84
N LEU A 105 -21.56 -27.39 -11.78
CA LEU A 105 -22.49 -27.45 -12.92
C LEU A 105 -22.17 -28.65 -13.83
N VAL A 106 -20.90 -28.89 -14.14
CA VAL A 106 -20.47 -30.05 -14.95
C VAL A 106 -20.87 -31.36 -14.28
N LEU A 107 -20.57 -31.52 -12.99
CA LEU A 107 -20.95 -32.72 -12.24
C LEU A 107 -22.47 -32.93 -12.24
N LYS A 108 -23.25 -31.85 -12.05
CA LYS A 108 -24.72 -31.92 -12.11
C LYS A 108 -25.23 -32.34 -13.48
N THR A 109 -24.62 -31.85 -14.57
CA THR A 109 -25.00 -32.27 -15.92
C THR A 109 -24.63 -33.72 -16.22
N ILE A 110 -23.49 -34.20 -15.71
CA ILE A 110 -23.09 -35.60 -15.86
C ILE A 110 -24.01 -36.50 -15.05
N ASP A 111 -24.32 -36.15 -13.80
CA ASP A 111 -25.22 -36.93 -12.96
C ASP A 111 -26.63 -37.02 -13.56
N ALA A 112 -27.17 -35.90 -14.07
CA ALA A 112 -28.45 -35.90 -14.79
C ALA A 112 -28.43 -36.69 -16.11
N LEU A 113 -27.25 -36.91 -16.72
CA LEU A 113 -27.09 -37.70 -17.93
C LEU A 113 -26.92 -39.20 -17.62
N VAL A 114 -26.27 -39.52 -16.50
CA VAL A 114 -25.97 -40.90 -16.06
C VAL A 114 -27.14 -41.51 -15.28
N ASN A 115 -27.87 -40.69 -14.50
CA ASN A 115 -29.06 -41.05 -13.73
C ASN A 115 -30.25 -40.15 -14.12
N PRO A 116 -30.86 -40.36 -15.30
CA PRO A 116 -31.97 -39.54 -15.79
C PRO A 116 -33.27 -39.68 -14.97
#